data_AF-A0A934FI71-F1
#
_entry.id   AF-A0A934FI71-F1
#
_cell.length_a   1.000
_cell.length_b   1.000
_cell.length_c   1.000
_cell.angle_alpha   90.00
_cell.angle_beta   90.00
_cell.angle_gamma   90.00
#
_symmetry.space_group_name_H-M   'P 1'
#
loop_
_entity.id
_entity.type
_entity.pdbx_description
1 polymer ?
#
loop_
_entity_poly.entity_id
_entity_poly.type
_entity_poly.pdbx_seq_one_letter_code
_entity_poly.pdbx_strand_id
1 'polypeptide(L)'
;MTVETVGGAAAGSRAARAAAALPCLFETTASSDEPPPLPGPRRKQAQALTDNIKWMAETFGKERIGFLTLTLGDVDAGGRFRNLRNRKEAQRRFHSLLTNEIAKRYGCGVTVTERHHNGGIHFHLVVFCREDIRGGIDFAACFPPKGDRGKPQYAPDYATANEALRREWAYWRRTAKHYGFGRHQLQPMRSNGEALGRYLGAYLRKDWDHRLPEDKGARCVRYFGHWSKVEPLKGQRKAAPPHNARFGWLTPRARAWREMLKQVVLVLRYKGVDISEANIKDIIGKRWAWRMGKLFEAVQFETEHVADAATREAIAEHNFKVEVRWLSGGGTSGCSCWWHVTEVTLDHLRPSPECKKEGEVLQLVKEAEAAIRRGLRHLAERRKQAADQLQLLREVGDTLEEAAWPF
;
A
#
# COMPACT_ATOMS: atom_id res chain seq x y z
N MET A 1 22.54 -59.47 22.98
CA MET A 1 23.72 -58.61 22.78
C MET A 1 23.29 -57.47 21.88
N THR A 2 22.44 -56.53 22.31
CA THR A 2 22.59 -55.58 23.42
C THR A 2 23.99 -54.97 23.48
N VAL A 3 24.14 -53.77 22.91
CA VAL A 3 24.71 -52.62 23.62
C VAL A 3 23.95 -51.38 23.15
N GLU A 4 23.06 -50.89 24.01
CA GLU A 4 22.65 -49.48 24.06
C GLU A 4 23.81 -48.64 24.59
N THR A 5 23.85 -47.35 24.21
CA THR A 5 23.85 -46.17 25.09
C THR A 5 24.36 -44.94 24.29
N VAL A 6 24.07 -43.66 24.55
CA VAL A 6 23.01 -42.89 25.25
C VAL A 6 23.26 -41.43 24.84
N GLY A 7 22.18 -40.63 24.70
CA GLY A 7 22.11 -39.26 25.26
C GLY A 7 22.75 -38.09 24.51
N GLY A 8 21.91 -37.14 24.07
CA GLY A 8 22.39 -35.83 23.60
C GLY A 8 21.29 -34.81 23.25
N ALA A 9 20.56 -34.38 24.28
CA ALA A 9 19.83 -33.11 24.42
C ALA A 9 19.09 -32.50 23.20
N ALA A 10 17.76 -32.55 23.26
CA ALA A 10 16.85 -31.70 22.50
C ALA A 10 17.06 -30.22 22.86
N ALA A 11 17.55 -29.43 21.90
CA ALA A 11 17.45 -27.97 21.93
C ALA A 11 16.37 -27.55 20.93
N GLY A 12 15.21 -27.14 21.43
CA GLY A 12 14.09 -26.65 20.64
C GLY A 12 14.50 -25.49 19.74
N SER A 13 14.53 -25.74 18.43
CA SER A 13 14.70 -24.69 17.44
C SER A 13 13.44 -23.83 17.41
N ARG A 14 13.48 -22.67 18.08
CA ARG A 14 12.55 -21.58 17.77
C ARG A 14 12.72 -21.22 16.30
N ALA A 15 11.74 -21.59 15.48
CA ALA A 15 11.65 -21.21 14.09
C ALA A 15 11.58 -19.67 14.00
N ALA A 16 12.74 -19.03 13.81
CA ALA A 16 12.79 -17.64 13.39
C ALA A 16 12.31 -17.60 11.94
N ARG A 17 11.06 -17.17 11.73
CA ARG A 17 10.53 -16.84 10.39
C ARG A 17 11.49 -15.85 9.73
N ALA A 18 12.28 -16.33 8.78
CA ALA A 18 13.13 -15.52 7.93
C ALA A 18 12.24 -14.60 7.10
N ALA A 19 12.45 -13.30 7.23
CA ALA A 19 11.74 -12.33 6.42
C ALA A 19 12.12 -12.49 4.94
N ALA A 20 11.11 -12.62 4.08
CA ALA A 20 11.27 -12.82 2.65
C ALA A 20 12.15 -11.70 2.04
N ALA A 21 13.30 -12.09 1.52
CA ALA A 21 14.22 -11.21 0.82
C ALA A 21 13.72 -10.95 -0.59
N LEU A 22 13.65 -9.68 -0.97
CA LEU A 22 13.12 -9.24 -2.27
C LEU A 22 13.97 -9.77 -3.43
N PRO A 23 13.34 -10.37 -4.45
CA PRO A 23 14.00 -10.79 -5.68
C PRO A 23 14.54 -9.57 -6.43
N CYS A 24 15.81 -9.64 -6.80
CA CYS A 24 16.35 -8.80 -7.87
C CYS A 24 16.29 -9.60 -9.17
N LEU A 25 15.16 -9.51 -9.85
CA LEU A 25 15.04 -9.80 -11.26
C LEU A 25 14.20 -8.68 -11.87
N PHE A 26 14.69 -8.08 -12.95
CA PHE A 26 13.92 -7.19 -13.83
C PHE A 26 13.18 -8.00 -14.91
N GLU A 27 12.65 -9.16 -14.51
CA GLU A 27 11.43 -9.78 -15.03
C GLU A 27 10.54 -9.97 -13.80
N THR A 28 9.28 -9.53 -13.91
CA THR A 28 8.42 -9.32 -12.75
C THR A 28 8.14 -10.62 -12.01
N THR A 29 8.70 -10.78 -10.81
CA THR A 29 8.22 -11.74 -9.78
C THR A 29 6.94 -11.24 -9.11
N ALA A 30 6.07 -10.56 -9.86
CA ALA A 30 4.72 -10.32 -9.39
C ALA A 30 4.10 -11.71 -9.20
N SER A 31 3.74 -12.05 -7.96
CA SER A 31 2.80 -13.14 -7.72
C SER A 31 1.61 -12.93 -8.65
N SER A 32 1.08 -14.02 -9.21
CA SER A 32 -0.18 -14.02 -9.96
C SER A 32 -1.36 -13.43 -9.17
N ASP A 33 -1.22 -13.33 -7.85
CA ASP A 33 -2.16 -12.65 -6.98
C ASP A 33 -1.99 -11.13 -7.07
N GLU A 34 -3.00 -10.46 -7.62
CA GLU A 34 -3.08 -9.01 -7.71
C GLU A 34 -3.24 -8.44 -6.28
N PRO A 35 -2.20 -7.79 -5.71
CA PRO A 35 -2.28 -7.32 -4.34
C PRO A 35 -3.31 -6.18 -4.25
N PRO A 36 -4.02 -6.02 -3.11
CA PRO A 36 -5.14 -5.06 -3.02
C PRO A 36 -4.70 -3.65 -3.43
N PRO A 37 -5.53 -2.89 -4.16
CA PRO A 37 -5.08 -1.66 -4.81
C PRO A 37 -4.62 -0.62 -3.79
N LEU A 38 -3.54 0.11 -4.13
CA LEU A 38 -3.12 1.28 -3.36
C LEU A 38 -4.28 2.28 -3.24
N PRO A 39 -4.41 3.00 -2.11
CA PRO A 39 -5.41 4.05 -1.98
C PRO A 39 -5.35 5.05 -3.14
N GLY A 40 -6.49 5.57 -3.57
CA GLY A 40 -6.64 6.36 -4.79
C GLY A 40 -5.53 7.40 -5.06
N PRO A 41 -5.18 8.28 -4.09
CA PRO A 41 -4.08 9.24 -4.26
C PRO A 41 -2.71 8.60 -4.50
N ARG A 42 -2.41 7.47 -3.86
CA ARG A 42 -1.15 6.73 -4.04
C ARG A 42 -1.10 6.01 -5.37
N ARG A 43 -2.22 5.49 -5.86
CA ARG A 43 -2.31 4.90 -7.21
C ARG A 43 -1.95 5.94 -8.28
N LYS A 44 -2.47 7.17 -8.16
CA LYS A 44 -2.10 8.29 -9.06
C LYS A 44 -0.62 8.68 -8.93
N GLN A 45 -0.07 8.69 -7.71
CA GLN A 45 1.36 8.94 -7.49
C GLN A 45 2.23 7.84 -8.12
N ALA A 46 1.85 6.57 -8.02
CA ALA A 46 2.57 5.45 -8.62
C ALA A 46 2.53 5.51 -10.16
N GLN A 47 1.40 5.91 -10.74
CA GLN A 47 1.30 6.13 -12.18
C GLN A 47 2.22 7.28 -12.63
N ALA A 48 2.08 8.46 -12.03
CA ALA A 48 2.93 9.60 -12.35
C ALA A 48 4.42 9.32 -12.13
N LEU A 49 4.76 8.51 -11.12
CA LEU A 49 6.13 8.01 -10.91
C LEU A 49 6.62 7.19 -12.09
N THR A 50 5.80 6.25 -12.56
CA THR A 50 6.13 5.34 -13.67
C THR A 50 6.31 6.12 -14.97
N ASP A 51 5.35 7.01 -15.29
CA ASP A 51 5.37 7.82 -16.51
C ASP A 51 6.59 8.75 -16.53
N ASN A 52 6.95 9.34 -15.38
CA ASN A 52 8.14 10.19 -15.29
C ASN A 52 9.44 9.39 -15.46
N ILE A 53 9.54 8.16 -14.96
CA ILE A 53 10.74 7.31 -15.15
C ILE A 53 10.83 6.84 -16.61
N LYS A 54 9.70 6.49 -17.23
CA LYS A 54 9.61 6.21 -18.66
C LYS A 54 10.09 7.40 -19.48
N TRP A 55 9.56 8.59 -19.19
CA TRP A 55 9.99 9.83 -19.82
C TRP A 55 11.50 10.08 -19.64
N MET A 56 12.07 9.85 -18.45
CA MET A 56 13.51 9.99 -18.23
C MET A 56 14.32 9.07 -19.13
N ALA A 57 13.92 7.80 -19.24
CA ALA A 57 14.60 6.81 -20.07
C ALA A 57 14.53 7.15 -21.57
N GLU A 58 13.38 7.61 -22.05
CA GLU A 58 13.16 8.00 -23.45
C GLU A 58 13.87 9.32 -23.79
N THR A 59 13.93 10.24 -22.82
CA THR A 59 14.53 11.56 -23.00
C THR A 59 16.05 11.47 -22.96
N PHE A 60 16.62 10.88 -21.91
CA PHE A 60 18.07 10.93 -21.64
C PHE A 60 18.84 9.70 -22.10
N GLY A 61 18.14 8.66 -22.55
CA GLY A 61 18.73 7.37 -22.90
C GLY A 61 18.81 6.43 -21.71
N LYS A 62 18.44 5.15 -21.94
CA LYS A 62 18.40 4.11 -20.89
C LYS A 62 19.75 3.85 -20.23
N GLU A 63 20.81 4.05 -20.99
CA GLU A 63 22.21 3.85 -20.61
C GLU A 63 22.70 4.86 -19.57
N ARG A 64 21.97 5.97 -19.41
CA ARG A 64 22.25 7.02 -18.44
C ARG A 64 21.35 6.98 -17.21
N ILE A 65 20.43 6.02 -17.13
CA ILE A 65 19.50 5.90 -15.99
C ILE A 65 20.05 4.91 -14.96
N GLY A 66 20.20 5.38 -13.73
CA GLY A 66 20.65 4.60 -12.59
C GLY A 66 19.55 4.41 -11.54
N PHE A 67 19.54 3.23 -10.92
CA PHE A 67 18.72 2.89 -9.76
C PHE A 67 19.61 2.85 -8.51
N LEU A 68 19.42 3.78 -7.59
CA LEU A 68 20.22 3.94 -6.37
C LEU A 68 19.38 3.58 -5.14
N THR A 69 19.79 2.55 -4.41
CA THR A 69 19.22 2.20 -3.10
C THR A 69 20.15 2.71 -2.00
N LEU A 70 19.58 3.38 -1.00
CA LEU A 70 20.27 3.88 0.19
C LEU A 70 19.56 3.40 1.46
N THR A 71 20.30 2.70 2.33
CA THR A 71 19.84 2.29 3.66
C THR A 71 20.47 3.19 4.72
N LEU A 72 19.62 3.84 5.51
CA LEU A 72 20.07 4.75 6.56
C LEU A 72 20.16 4.04 7.90
N GLY A 73 21.20 4.36 8.68
CA GLY A 73 21.40 3.77 9.99
C GLY A 73 22.62 4.34 10.71
N ASP A 74 22.81 3.89 11.94
CA ASP A 74 23.91 4.31 12.79
C ASP A 74 24.69 3.09 13.27
N VAL A 75 25.98 3.25 13.47
CA VAL A 75 26.82 2.23 14.11
C VAL A 75 26.61 2.37 15.62
N ASP A 76 26.15 1.31 16.27
CA ASP A 76 26.01 1.31 17.73
C ASP A 76 27.38 1.22 18.43
N ALA A 77 27.39 1.37 19.76
CA ALA A 77 28.63 1.33 20.56
C ALA A 77 29.40 -0.01 20.43
N GLY A 78 28.74 -1.08 19.98
CA GLY A 78 29.36 -2.38 19.69
C GLY A 78 29.85 -2.53 18.25
N GLY A 79 29.89 -1.45 17.46
CA GLY A 79 30.34 -1.48 16.07
C GLY A 79 29.31 -2.04 15.09
N ARG A 80 28.07 -2.32 15.51
CA ARG A 80 27.05 -2.93 14.66
C ARG A 80 26.17 -1.85 14.03
N PHE A 81 26.04 -1.89 12.70
CA PHE A 81 25.13 -1.02 11.97
C PHE A 81 23.67 -1.37 12.25
N ARG A 82 22.89 -0.40 12.72
CA ARG A 82 21.45 -0.50 12.98
C ARG A 82 20.67 0.46 12.10
N ASN A 83 19.65 -0.06 11.43
CA ASN A 83 18.78 0.76 10.58
C ASN A 83 18.06 1.84 11.40
N LEU A 84 18.07 3.06 10.90
CA LEU A 84 17.32 4.15 11.50
C LEU A 84 15.82 3.92 11.28
N ARG A 85 15.04 3.97 12.36
CA ARG A 85 13.58 3.78 12.35
C ARG A 85 12.79 5.10 12.39
N ASN A 86 13.42 6.17 12.87
CA ASN A 86 12.80 7.48 12.96
C ASN A 86 12.70 8.14 11.58
N ARG A 87 11.47 8.30 11.07
CA ARG A 87 11.20 8.83 9.71
C ARG A 87 11.52 10.32 9.57
N LYS A 88 11.35 11.11 10.64
CA LYS A 88 11.63 12.55 10.62
C LYS A 88 13.14 12.79 10.50
N GLU A 89 13.92 12.10 11.33
CA GLU A 89 15.38 12.17 11.27
C GLU A 89 15.92 11.60 9.94
N ALA A 90 15.33 10.50 9.46
CA ALA A 90 15.68 9.96 8.16
C ALA A 90 15.50 10.97 7.03
N GLN A 91 14.39 11.72 7.05
CA GLN A 91 14.13 12.76 6.07
C GLN A 91 15.08 13.94 6.21
N ARG A 92 15.46 14.34 7.43
CA ARG A 92 16.42 15.43 7.65
C ARG A 92 17.79 15.08 7.05
N ARG A 93 18.31 13.89 7.36
CA ARG A 93 19.60 13.42 6.82
C ARG A 93 19.56 13.23 5.31
N PHE A 94 18.49 12.63 4.79
CA PHE A 94 18.31 12.50 3.35
C PHE A 94 18.18 13.86 2.65
N HIS A 95 17.51 14.84 3.26
CA HIS A 95 17.41 16.18 2.68
C HIS A 95 18.78 16.87 2.59
N SER A 96 19.63 16.69 3.60
CA SER A 96 21.02 17.16 3.55
C SER A 96 21.79 16.48 2.40
N LEU A 97 21.74 15.14 2.32
CA LEU A 97 22.39 14.39 1.23
C LEU A 97 21.86 14.81 -0.16
N LEU A 98 20.55 15.00 -0.27
CA LEU A 98 19.89 15.39 -1.51
C LEU A 98 20.41 16.74 -2.00
N THR A 99 20.45 17.72 -1.10
CA THR A 99 20.80 19.11 -1.42
C THR A 99 22.29 19.26 -1.73
N ASN A 100 23.14 18.60 -0.93
CA ASN A 100 24.57 18.80 -1.00
C ASN A 100 25.26 17.94 -2.06
N GLU A 101 24.72 16.75 -2.34
CA GLU A 101 25.36 15.75 -3.20
C GLU A 101 24.49 15.39 -4.42
N ILE A 102 23.33 14.74 -4.17
CA ILE A 102 22.52 14.11 -5.23
C ILE A 102 22.07 15.13 -6.29
N ALA A 103 21.54 16.29 -5.87
CA ALA A 103 21.00 17.30 -6.76
C ALA A 103 22.08 18.07 -7.56
N LYS A 104 23.36 17.93 -7.18
CA LYS A 104 24.51 18.47 -7.92
C LYS A 104 25.08 17.44 -8.88
N ARG A 105 25.20 16.19 -8.42
CA ARG A 105 25.78 15.07 -9.18
C ARG A 105 24.88 14.60 -10.32
N TYR A 106 23.57 14.53 -10.12
CA TYR A 106 22.62 14.05 -11.13
C TYR A 106 21.81 15.20 -11.73
N GLY A 107 21.49 15.10 -13.03
CA GLY A 107 20.72 16.13 -13.72
C GLY A 107 19.29 16.23 -13.19
N CYS A 108 18.63 15.10 -13.05
CA CYS A 108 17.32 14.97 -12.41
C CYS A 108 17.07 13.57 -11.87
N GLY A 109 15.98 13.42 -11.12
CA GLY A 109 15.57 12.12 -10.65
C GLY A 109 14.40 12.15 -9.68
N VAL A 110 14.05 10.96 -9.21
CA VAL A 110 12.94 10.73 -8.29
C VAL A 110 13.40 9.83 -7.14
N THR A 111 12.85 10.06 -5.96
CA THR A 111 13.09 9.28 -4.75
C THR A 111 11.77 8.77 -4.18
N VAL A 112 11.73 7.48 -3.87
CA VAL A 112 10.71 6.84 -3.04
C VAL A 112 11.32 6.49 -1.68
N THR A 113 10.67 6.94 -0.60
CA THR A 113 11.02 6.52 0.76
C THR A 113 10.17 5.33 1.18
N GLU A 114 10.82 4.25 1.59
CA GLU A 114 10.22 3.02 2.07
C GLU A 114 10.49 2.85 3.57
N ARG A 115 9.46 2.53 4.35
CA ARG A 115 9.64 1.82 5.62
C ARG A 115 9.62 0.31 5.34
N HIS A 116 10.75 -0.33 5.58
CA HIS A 116 10.92 -1.76 5.39
C HIS A 116 10.27 -2.54 6.54
N HIS A 117 9.98 -3.83 6.35
CA HIS A 117 9.28 -4.66 7.35
C HIS A 117 9.99 -4.73 8.72
N ASN A 118 11.31 -4.56 8.75
CA ASN A 118 12.11 -4.51 9.98
C ASN A 118 12.12 -3.12 10.67
N GLY A 119 11.31 -2.20 10.16
CA GLY A 119 11.18 -0.81 10.61
C GLY A 119 12.22 0.16 10.04
N GLY A 120 13.25 -0.34 9.34
CA GLY A 120 14.31 0.49 8.77
C GLY A 120 13.81 1.39 7.65
N ILE A 121 14.36 2.60 7.55
CA ILE A 121 14.02 3.54 6.47
C ILE A 121 15.02 3.43 5.31
N HIS A 122 14.49 3.14 4.13
CA HIS A 122 15.24 3.08 2.87
C HIS A 122 14.82 4.20 1.93
N PHE A 123 15.75 4.64 1.10
CA PHE A 123 15.50 5.56 -0.01
C PHE A 123 15.88 4.87 -1.30
N HIS A 124 14.92 4.79 -2.22
CA HIS A 124 15.09 4.21 -3.55
C HIS A 124 14.98 5.33 -4.55
N LEU A 125 16.01 5.51 -5.35
CA LEU A 125 16.11 6.61 -6.30
C LEU A 125 16.24 6.07 -7.71
N VAL A 126 15.63 6.78 -8.65
CA VAL A 126 15.99 6.71 -10.06
C VAL A 126 16.62 8.04 -10.44
N VAL A 127 17.82 7.98 -11.00
CA VAL A 127 18.68 9.14 -11.24
C VAL A 127 19.15 9.17 -12.69
N PHE A 128 19.24 10.38 -13.25
CA PHE A 128 19.88 10.61 -14.54
C PHE A 128 21.36 10.96 -14.36
N CYS A 129 22.23 10.07 -14.84
CA CYS A 129 23.69 10.22 -14.86
C CYS A 129 24.12 10.98 -16.12
N ARG A 130 25.14 11.84 -15.99
CA ARG A 130 25.63 12.60 -17.15
C ARG A 130 26.37 11.74 -18.16
N GLU A 131 26.94 10.63 -17.71
CA GLU A 131 27.69 9.67 -18.52
C GLU A 131 26.92 8.35 -18.68
N ASP A 132 27.27 7.58 -19.71
CA ASP A 132 26.76 6.23 -19.88
C ASP A 132 27.33 5.31 -18.79
N ILE A 133 26.46 4.80 -17.92
CA ILE A 133 26.80 3.89 -16.81
C ILE A 133 26.43 2.42 -17.12
N ARG A 134 25.95 2.14 -18.33
CA ARG A 134 25.45 0.83 -18.77
C ARG A 134 26.33 0.20 -19.85
N GLY A 135 26.90 0.99 -20.76
CA GLY A 135 27.60 0.51 -21.94
C GLY A 135 28.67 -0.52 -21.60
N GLY A 136 28.63 -1.68 -22.27
CA GLY A 136 29.62 -2.76 -22.13
C GLY A 136 29.49 -3.65 -20.89
N ILE A 137 28.49 -3.45 -20.01
CA ILE A 137 28.33 -4.27 -18.81
C ILE A 137 27.71 -5.65 -19.10
N ASP A 138 28.33 -6.70 -18.57
CA ASP A 138 27.67 -8.00 -18.42
C ASP A 138 26.82 -7.98 -17.15
N PHE A 139 25.50 -7.84 -17.33
CA PHE A 139 24.56 -7.79 -16.23
C PHE A 139 24.46 -9.09 -15.43
N ALA A 140 24.66 -10.25 -16.07
CA ALA A 140 24.58 -11.54 -15.38
C ALA A 140 25.82 -11.72 -14.50
N ALA A 141 27.00 -11.43 -15.03
CA ALA A 141 28.24 -11.49 -14.27
C ALA A 141 28.29 -10.43 -13.14
N CYS A 142 27.94 -9.17 -13.43
CA CYS A 142 28.04 -8.07 -12.48
C CYS A 142 26.93 -8.08 -11.41
N PHE A 143 25.74 -8.56 -11.78
CA PHE A 143 24.58 -8.63 -10.89
C PHE A 143 23.91 -10.00 -11.00
N PRO A 144 24.56 -11.04 -10.44
CA PRO A 144 24.10 -12.41 -10.54
C PRO A 144 22.65 -12.58 -10.07
N PRO A 145 21.90 -13.53 -10.66
CA PRO A 145 20.63 -13.96 -10.10
C PRO A 145 20.83 -14.40 -8.65
N LYS A 146 19.83 -14.16 -7.81
CA LYS A 146 19.84 -14.64 -6.42
C LYS A 146 19.21 -16.02 -6.36
N GLY A 147 19.76 -16.89 -5.52
CA GLY A 147 19.11 -18.15 -5.16
C GLY A 147 18.04 -17.95 -4.09
N ASP A 148 17.41 -19.05 -3.66
CA ASP A 148 16.26 -19.06 -2.74
C ASP A 148 16.51 -18.36 -1.40
N ARG A 149 17.78 -18.31 -0.97
CA ARG A 149 18.20 -17.63 0.26
C ARG A 149 18.48 -16.13 0.09
N GLY A 150 18.20 -15.55 -1.07
CA GLY A 150 18.41 -14.14 -1.38
C GLY A 150 19.88 -13.71 -1.53
N LYS A 151 20.81 -14.67 -1.60
CA LYS A 151 22.22 -14.44 -1.93
C LYS A 151 22.46 -14.62 -3.42
N PRO A 152 23.39 -13.87 -4.03
CA PRO A 152 23.79 -14.13 -5.41
C PRO A 152 24.22 -15.59 -5.57
N GLN A 153 23.82 -16.24 -6.65
CA GLN A 153 24.14 -17.65 -6.93
C GLN A 153 25.65 -17.86 -7.09
N TYR A 154 26.35 -16.87 -7.63
CA TYR A 154 27.80 -16.83 -7.76
C TYR A 154 28.33 -15.43 -7.39
N ALA A 155 29.64 -15.32 -7.17
CA ALA A 155 30.29 -14.06 -6.83
C ALA A 155 30.09 -13.02 -7.95
N PRO A 156 29.65 -11.79 -7.65
CA PRO A 156 29.55 -10.74 -8.65
C PRO A 156 30.90 -10.35 -9.23
N ASP A 157 31.01 -10.32 -10.56
CA ASP A 157 32.18 -9.79 -11.26
C ASP A 157 31.97 -8.32 -11.62
N TYR A 158 32.53 -7.44 -10.79
CA TYR A 158 32.49 -5.99 -11.00
C TYR A 158 33.48 -5.50 -12.06
N ALA A 159 34.38 -6.36 -12.57
CA ALA A 159 35.30 -6.00 -13.66
C ALA A 159 34.58 -5.83 -15.00
N THR A 160 33.37 -6.35 -15.14
CA THR A 160 32.54 -6.13 -16.33
C THR A 160 31.88 -4.75 -16.35
N ALA A 161 31.82 -4.05 -15.21
CA ALA A 161 31.29 -2.68 -15.14
C ALA A 161 32.19 -1.68 -15.86
N ASN A 162 31.59 -0.71 -16.55
CA ASN A 162 32.35 0.35 -17.20
C ASN A 162 32.94 1.36 -16.19
N GLU A 163 33.86 2.20 -16.67
CA GLU A 163 34.57 3.15 -15.82
C GLU A 163 33.62 4.14 -15.12
N ALA A 164 32.63 4.66 -15.84
CA ALA A 164 31.65 5.61 -15.31
C ALA A 164 30.87 5.04 -14.11
N LEU A 165 30.39 3.79 -14.22
CA LEU A 165 29.68 3.12 -13.14
C LEU A 165 30.60 2.86 -11.94
N ARG A 166 31.86 2.45 -12.18
CA ARG A 166 32.83 2.26 -11.09
C ARG A 166 33.15 3.58 -10.37
N ARG A 167 33.23 4.70 -11.10
CA ARG A 167 33.40 6.04 -10.50
C ARG A 167 32.22 6.40 -9.61
N GLU A 168 30.99 6.12 -10.05
CA GLU A 168 29.80 6.32 -9.21
C GLU A 168 29.84 5.45 -7.94
N TRP A 169 30.23 4.18 -8.03
CA TRP A 169 30.39 3.34 -6.84
C TRP A 169 31.49 3.82 -5.90
N ALA A 170 32.63 4.25 -6.43
CA ALA A 170 33.72 4.82 -5.64
C ALA A 170 33.26 6.09 -4.91
N TYR A 171 32.49 6.95 -5.59
CA TYR A 171 31.89 8.14 -5.00
C TYR A 171 30.94 7.75 -3.85
N TRP A 172 29.97 6.86 -4.07
CA TRP A 172 29.01 6.48 -3.02
C TRP A 172 29.66 5.79 -1.82
N ARG A 173 30.70 4.97 -2.03
CA ARG A 173 31.45 4.34 -0.93
C ARG A 173 32.08 5.34 0.04
N ARG A 174 32.48 6.51 -0.47
CA ARG A 174 33.01 7.62 0.34
C ARG A 174 31.88 8.47 0.89
N THR A 175 31.04 9.01 0.01
CA THR A 175 30.05 10.04 0.33
C THR A 175 28.94 9.53 1.25
N ALA A 176 28.40 8.32 1.03
CA ALA A 176 27.26 7.81 1.79
C ALA A 176 27.51 7.78 3.31
N LYS A 177 28.74 7.44 3.71
CA LYS A 177 29.15 7.32 5.11
C LYS A 177 29.07 8.66 5.85
N HIS A 178 29.45 9.76 5.21
CA HIS A 178 29.41 11.11 5.80
C HIS A 178 27.98 11.57 6.16
N TYR A 179 26.96 10.94 5.56
CA TYR A 179 25.55 11.25 5.81
C TYR A 179 24.83 10.15 6.63
N GLY A 180 25.57 9.16 7.15
CA GLY A 180 25.00 8.05 7.94
C GLY A 180 24.31 6.97 7.10
N PHE A 181 24.64 6.86 5.81
CA PHE A 181 24.13 5.78 4.97
C PHE A 181 25.16 4.65 4.91
N GLY A 182 24.75 3.46 5.35
CA GLY A 182 25.60 2.27 5.39
C GLY A 182 25.58 1.56 4.03
N ARG A 183 24.56 0.72 3.84
CA ARG A 183 24.38 0.00 2.58
C ARG A 183 23.89 0.95 1.49
N HIS A 184 24.60 0.96 0.37
CA HIS A 184 24.23 1.69 -0.83
C HIS A 184 24.50 0.82 -2.06
N GLN A 185 23.68 0.94 -3.09
CA GLN A 185 23.87 0.21 -4.33
C GLN A 185 23.32 1.03 -5.50
N LEU A 186 24.17 1.39 -6.45
CA LEU A 186 23.77 1.96 -7.73
C LEU A 186 23.82 0.87 -8.80
N GLN A 187 22.75 0.71 -9.56
CA GLN A 187 22.65 -0.24 -10.68
C GLN A 187 22.18 0.49 -11.94
N PRO A 188 22.79 0.27 -13.11
CA PRO A 188 22.25 0.82 -14.35
C PRO A 188 20.92 0.14 -14.69
N MET A 189 20.04 0.88 -15.38
CA MET A 189 18.78 0.34 -15.86
C MET A 189 19.02 -0.78 -16.89
N ARG A 190 18.37 -1.93 -16.70
CA ARG A 190 18.54 -3.11 -17.57
C ARG A 190 17.81 -2.98 -18.90
N SER A 191 16.49 -2.82 -18.84
CA SER A 191 15.58 -2.98 -19.98
C SER A 191 14.89 -1.67 -20.35
N ASN A 192 13.80 -1.32 -19.68
CA ASN A 192 12.96 -0.17 -20.02
C ASN A 192 12.50 0.62 -18.78
N GLY A 193 12.19 1.90 -18.99
CA GLY A 193 11.80 2.82 -17.92
C GLY A 193 10.45 2.46 -17.29
N GLU A 194 9.54 1.85 -18.03
CA GLU A 194 8.22 1.46 -17.51
C GLU A 194 8.33 0.33 -16.47
N ALA A 195 9.13 -0.69 -16.74
CA ALA A 195 9.44 -1.77 -15.81
C ALA A 195 10.16 -1.25 -14.56
N LEU A 196 11.11 -0.33 -14.73
CA LEU A 196 11.77 0.34 -13.60
C LEU A 196 10.79 1.19 -12.78
N GLY A 197 9.86 1.88 -13.44
CA GLY A 197 8.81 2.65 -12.80
C GLY A 197 7.87 1.78 -11.96
N ARG A 198 7.39 0.67 -12.52
CA ARG A 198 6.57 -0.32 -11.80
C ARG A 198 7.32 -0.93 -10.62
N TYR A 199 8.59 -1.30 -10.82
CA TYR A 199 9.45 -1.81 -9.76
C TYR A 199 9.61 -0.81 -8.62
N LEU A 200 9.83 0.47 -8.94
CA LEU A 200 9.93 1.53 -7.94
C LEU A 200 8.57 1.77 -7.23
N GLY A 201 7.47 1.66 -7.98
CA GLY A 201 6.10 1.73 -7.46
C GLY A 201 5.80 0.66 -6.42
N ALA A 202 6.41 -0.53 -6.52
CA ALA A 202 6.28 -1.57 -5.50
C ALA A 202 6.80 -1.12 -4.11
N TYR A 203 7.77 -0.21 -4.05
CA TYR A 203 8.24 0.35 -2.78
C TYR A 203 7.24 1.33 -2.14
N LEU A 204 6.36 1.98 -2.93
CA LEU A 204 5.25 2.75 -2.38
C LEU A 204 4.23 1.87 -1.66
N ARG A 205 4.07 0.64 -2.15
CA ARG A 205 3.25 -0.38 -1.50
C ARG A 205 3.90 -0.90 -0.23
N LYS A 206 5.18 -1.29 -0.29
CA LYS A 206 5.91 -1.73 0.91
C LYS A 206 5.93 -0.67 2.01
N ASP A 207 6.11 0.61 1.64
CA ASP A 207 5.98 1.73 2.57
C ASP A 207 4.58 1.82 3.19
N TRP A 208 3.54 1.61 2.39
CA TRP A 208 2.15 1.68 2.84
C TRP A 208 1.84 0.58 3.86
N ASP A 209 2.25 -0.65 3.56
CA ASP A 209 1.93 -1.82 4.37
C ASP A 209 2.60 -1.79 5.76
N HIS A 210 3.74 -1.09 5.88
CA HIS A 210 4.50 -1.00 7.14
C HIS A 210 4.43 0.37 7.81
N ARG A 211 3.64 1.30 7.28
CA ARG A 211 3.60 2.69 7.75
C ARG A 211 3.09 2.78 9.18
N LEU A 212 3.77 3.56 10.01
CA LEU A 212 3.33 3.83 11.38
C LEU A 212 2.46 5.09 11.45
N PRO A 213 1.59 5.24 12.47
CA PRO A 213 0.81 6.46 12.69
C PRO A 213 1.67 7.74 12.73
N GLU A 214 2.88 7.65 13.29
CA GLU A 214 3.87 8.73 13.37
C GLU A 214 4.40 9.19 12.00
N ASP A 215 4.31 8.34 10.96
CA ASP A 215 4.70 8.70 9.60
C ASP A 215 3.63 9.56 8.89
N LYS A 216 2.54 9.92 9.57
CA LYS A 216 1.51 10.77 8.98
C LYS A 216 2.12 12.09 8.50
N GLY A 217 1.79 12.48 7.26
CA GLY A 217 2.35 13.67 6.62
C GLY A 217 3.77 13.50 6.04
N ALA A 218 4.48 12.40 6.36
CA ALA A 218 5.79 12.13 5.77
C ALA A 218 5.70 11.95 4.25
N ARG A 219 6.52 12.71 3.50
CA ARG A 219 6.57 12.64 2.04
C ARG A 219 7.15 11.29 1.58
N CYS A 220 6.44 10.60 0.69
CA CYS A 220 6.85 9.32 0.09
C CYS A 220 7.67 9.51 -1.19
N VAL A 221 7.18 10.37 -2.10
CA VAL A 221 7.80 10.62 -3.40
C VAL A 221 8.41 12.02 -3.41
N ARG A 222 9.64 12.16 -3.90
CA ARG A 222 10.33 13.44 -4.13
C ARG A 222 10.89 13.46 -5.54
N TYR A 223 10.66 14.53 -6.26
CA TYR A 223 11.33 14.81 -7.53
C TYR A 223 12.40 15.87 -7.29
N PHE A 224 13.52 15.77 -8.00
CA PHE A 224 14.62 16.72 -7.89
C PHE A 224 15.28 16.97 -9.26
N GLY A 225 16.10 18.02 -9.31
CA GLY A 225 16.88 18.40 -10.49
C GLY A 225 16.07 19.09 -11.59
N HIS A 226 16.64 19.14 -12.79
CA HIS A 226 16.11 19.83 -13.95
C HIS A 226 15.56 18.83 -14.97
N TRP A 227 14.24 18.81 -15.15
CA TRP A 227 13.55 17.85 -16.03
C TRP A 227 13.47 18.36 -17.47
N SER A 228 14.64 18.59 -18.09
CA SER A 228 14.77 18.99 -19.50
C SER A 228 16.08 18.51 -20.08
N LYS A 229 16.15 18.39 -21.41
CA LYS A 229 17.40 18.18 -22.16
C LYS A 229 18.27 19.43 -22.22
N VAL A 230 17.63 20.60 -22.16
CA VAL A 230 18.32 21.89 -22.24
C VAL A 230 18.79 22.25 -20.83
N GLU A 231 20.07 22.56 -20.67
CA GLU A 231 20.59 23.02 -19.38
C GLU A 231 19.90 24.34 -18.97
N PRO A 232 19.54 24.50 -17.69
CA PRO A 232 18.88 25.72 -17.22
C PRO A 232 19.85 26.90 -17.30
N LEU A 233 19.38 28.02 -17.85
CA LEU A 233 20.11 29.28 -17.75
C LEU A 233 20.25 29.70 -16.28
N LYS A 234 21.35 30.38 -15.95
CA LYS A 234 21.62 30.85 -14.59
C LYS A 234 20.47 31.75 -14.10
N GLY A 235 19.91 31.44 -12.94
CA GLY A 235 18.78 32.17 -12.37
C GLY A 235 17.40 31.72 -12.85
N GLN A 236 17.30 30.87 -13.88
CA GLN A 236 16.02 30.30 -14.28
C GLN A 236 15.57 29.17 -13.35
N ARG A 237 14.25 29.09 -13.16
CA ARG A 237 13.62 28.01 -12.41
C ARG A 237 13.83 26.69 -13.16
N LYS A 238 14.22 25.64 -12.41
CA LYS A 238 14.36 24.31 -13.00
C LYS A 238 13.01 23.77 -13.49
N ALA A 239 13.02 23.11 -14.64
CA ALA A 239 11.86 22.43 -15.21
C ALA A 239 11.36 21.34 -14.24
N ALA A 240 10.05 21.29 -14.06
CA ALA A 240 9.37 20.30 -13.24
C ALA A 240 9.12 19.00 -14.04
N PRO A 241 8.89 17.85 -13.37
CA PRO A 241 8.52 16.62 -14.07
C PRO A 241 7.26 16.83 -14.92
N PRO A 242 7.20 16.24 -16.14
CA PRO A 242 6.08 16.42 -17.06
C PRO A 242 4.78 15.80 -16.54
N HIS A 243 4.86 14.72 -15.75
CA HIS A 243 3.68 14.03 -15.22
C HIS A 243 3.49 14.34 -13.74
N ASN A 244 2.26 14.66 -13.33
CA ASN A 244 1.89 14.89 -11.94
C ASN A 244 0.66 14.05 -11.56
N ALA A 245 0.37 13.94 -10.26
CA ALA A 245 -0.75 13.14 -9.77
C ALA A 245 -2.13 13.86 -9.79
N ARG A 246 -2.23 15.05 -10.41
CA ARG A 246 -3.45 15.87 -10.50
C ARG A 246 -4.23 15.55 -11.79
N PHE A 247 -4.61 14.29 -11.94
CA PHE A 247 -5.47 13.83 -13.02
C PHE A 247 -6.61 12.97 -12.48
N GLY A 248 -7.67 12.79 -13.26
CA GLY A 248 -8.77 11.86 -12.98
C GLY A 248 -8.66 10.61 -13.85
N TRP A 249 -9.09 9.46 -13.34
CA TRP A 249 -9.20 8.26 -14.18
C TRP A 249 -10.47 8.36 -15.04
N LEU A 250 -10.37 7.85 -16.27
CA LEU A 250 -11.50 7.64 -17.18
C LEU A 250 -11.96 6.17 -17.21
N THR A 251 -11.55 5.37 -16.23
CA THR A 251 -12.02 3.99 -16.09
C THR A 251 -13.54 3.95 -15.87
N PRO A 252 -14.23 2.86 -16.24
CA PRO A 252 -15.67 2.70 -16.02
C PRO A 252 -16.07 3.01 -14.57
N ARG A 253 -15.32 2.49 -13.59
CA ARG A 253 -15.57 2.76 -12.17
C ARG A 253 -15.42 4.23 -11.77
N ALA A 254 -14.47 4.95 -12.37
CA ALA A 254 -14.30 6.39 -12.08
C ALA A 254 -15.40 7.22 -12.74
N ARG A 255 -15.90 6.82 -13.92
CA ARG A 255 -17.09 7.39 -14.54
C ARG A 255 -18.34 7.11 -13.69
N ALA A 256 -18.50 5.88 -13.22
CA ALA A 256 -19.60 5.47 -12.35
C ALA A 256 -19.67 6.32 -11.07
N TRP A 257 -18.52 6.56 -10.42
CA TRP A 257 -18.49 7.45 -9.25
C TRP A 257 -18.98 8.87 -9.56
N ARG A 258 -18.64 9.42 -10.74
CA ARG A 258 -19.11 10.75 -11.17
C ARG A 258 -20.60 10.74 -11.50
N GLU A 259 -21.10 9.66 -12.09
CA GLU A 259 -22.53 9.51 -12.38
C GLU A 259 -23.37 9.36 -11.10
N MET A 260 -22.92 8.56 -10.13
CA MET A 260 -23.55 8.45 -8.81
C MET A 260 -23.56 9.80 -8.08
N LEU A 261 -22.44 10.55 -8.15
CA LEU A 261 -22.39 11.93 -7.62
C LEU A 261 -23.41 12.84 -8.31
N LYS A 262 -23.51 12.77 -9.63
CA LYS A 262 -24.50 13.54 -10.39
C LYS A 262 -25.92 13.22 -9.92
N GLN A 263 -26.28 11.95 -9.72
CA GLN A 263 -27.60 11.57 -9.21
C GLN A 263 -27.87 12.16 -7.82
N VAL A 264 -26.93 12.07 -6.88
CA VAL A 264 -27.09 12.70 -5.55
C VAL A 264 -27.30 14.21 -5.67
N VAL A 265 -26.49 14.89 -6.48
CA VAL A 265 -26.61 16.33 -6.69
C VAL A 265 -27.97 16.70 -7.29
N LEU A 266 -28.48 15.92 -8.25
CA LEU A 266 -29.80 16.12 -8.85
C LEU A 266 -30.92 15.95 -7.83
N VAL A 267 -30.87 14.90 -7.01
CA VAL A 267 -31.88 14.66 -5.95
C VAL A 267 -31.85 15.78 -4.90
N LEU A 268 -30.66 16.21 -4.47
CA LEU A 268 -30.52 17.30 -3.51
C LEU A 268 -31.03 18.63 -4.08
N ARG A 269 -30.76 18.90 -5.37
CA ARG A 269 -31.30 20.07 -6.07
C ARG A 269 -32.83 20.03 -6.14
N TYR A 270 -33.41 18.87 -6.47
CA TYR A 270 -34.86 18.68 -6.46
C TYR A 270 -35.48 18.93 -5.08
N LYS A 271 -34.76 18.58 -4.01
CA LYS A 271 -35.14 18.84 -2.61
C LYS A 271 -34.79 20.25 -2.12
N GLY A 272 -34.47 21.18 -3.02
CA GLY A 272 -34.25 22.60 -2.71
C GLY A 272 -32.81 22.97 -2.30
N VAL A 273 -31.84 22.07 -2.43
CA VAL A 273 -30.42 22.35 -2.11
C VAL A 273 -29.64 22.54 -3.41
N ASP A 274 -29.36 23.78 -3.80
CA ASP A 274 -28.60 24.05 -5.02
C ASP A 274 -27.09 23.83 -4.82
N ILE A 275 -26.60 22.71 -5.34
CA ILE A 275 -25.19 22.30 -5.26
C ILE A 275 -24.52 22.47 -6.61
N SER A 276 -23.37 23.14 -6.61
CA SER A 276 -22.47 23.35 -7.74
C SER A 276 -21.03 23.02 -7.34
N GLU A 277 -20.13 22.91 -8.31
CA GLU A 277 -18.70 22.73 -8.03
C GLU A 277 -18.13 23.86 -7.16
N ALA A 278 -18.63 25.08 -7.33
CA ALA A 278 -18.18 26.26 -6.60
C ALA A 278 -18.58 26.22 -5.11
N ASN A 279 -19.79 25.76 -4.79
CA ASN A 279 -20.36 25.87 -3.44
C ASN A 279 -20.40 24.55 -2.65
N ILE A 280 -20.15 23.39 -3.28
CA ILE A 280 -20.27 22.07 -2.63
C ILE A 280 -19.40 21.95 -1.38
N LYS A 281 -18.23 22.62 -1.39
CA LYS A 281 -17.31 22.67 -0.27
C LYS A 281 -17.86 23.46 0.92
N ASP A 282 -18.67 24.47 0.68
CA ASP A 282 -19.24 25.33 1.72
C ASP A 282 -20.51 24.69 2.29
N ILE A 283 -21.30 24.02 1.44
CA ILE A 283 -22.53 23.31 1.84
C ILE A 283 -22.20 22.03 2.63
N ILE A 284 -21.35 21.16 2.08
CA ILE A 284 -21.07 19.82 2.62
C ILE A 284 -19.78 19.78 3.46
N GLY A 285 -18.87 20.72 3.22
CA GLY A 285 -17.58 20.85 3.90
C GLY A 285 -16.37 20.46 3.06
N LYS A 286 -15.17 20.77 3.56
CA LYS A 286 -13.86 20.55 2.89
C LYS A 286 -13.57 19.09 2.51
N ARG A 287 -14.33 18.12 3.06
CA ARG A 287 -14.20 16.68 2.80
C ARG A 287 -15.40 16.10 2.05
N TRP A 288 -16.17 16.92 1.32
CA TRP A 288 -17.40 16.50 0.64
C TRP A 288 -17.24 15.21 -0.17
N ALA A 289 -16.16 15.07 -0.96
CA ALA A 289 -15.95 13.88 -1.80
C ALA A 289 -15.75 12.61 -0.98
N TRP A 290 -15.11 12.72 0.19
CA TRP A 290 -14.96 11.59 1.12
C TRP A 290 -16.30 11.23 1.78
N ARG A 291 -17.11 12.24 2.15
CA ARG A 291 -18.45 12.03 2.72
C ARG A 291 -19.39 11.38 1.71
N MET A 292 -19.35 11.82 0.44
CA MET A 292 -20.06 11.17 -0.66
C MET A 292 -19.64 9.71 -0.80
N GLY A 293 -18.34 9.43 -0.81
CA GLY A 293 -17.84 8.05 -0.86
C GLY A 293 -18.37 7.17 0.28
N LYS A 294 -18.50 7.73 1.49
CA LYS A 294 -19.08 7.03 2.65
C LYS A 294 -20.58 6.79 2.50
N LEU A 295 -21.31 7.80 2.03
CA LEU A 295 -22.74 7.68 1.72
C LEU A 295 -22.98 6.57 0.68
N PHE A 296 -22.20 6.55 -0.39
CA PHE A 296 -22.40 5.61 -1.50
C PHE A 296 -22.27 4.15 -1.05
N GLU A 297 -21.52 3.86 0.03
CA GLU A 297 -21.39 2.50 0.56
C GLU A 297 -22.74 1.90 1.03
N ALA A 298 -23.76 2.74 1.25
CA ALA A 298 -25.10 2.37 1.73
C ALA A 298 -26.25 2.75 0.77
N VAL A 299 -25.97 3.42 -0.35
CA VAL A 299 -26.99 3.93 -1.29
C VAL A 299 -27.01 3.13 -2.58
N GLN A 300 -28.19 2.72 -3.01
CA GLN A 300 -28.45 2.17 -4.33
C GLN A 300 -28.73 3.30 -5.34
N PHE A 301 -28.13 3.19 -6.53
CA PHE A 301 -28.20 4.20 -7.59
C PHE A 301 -28.94 3.70 -8.83
N GLU A 302 -29.49 4.64 -9.60
CA GLU A 302 -30.18 4.35 -10.84
C GLU A 302 -29.22 3.95 -11.95
N THR A 303 -29.61 2.96 -12.75
CA THR A 303 -28.81 2.45 -13.87
C THR A 303 -29.43 2.73 -15.24
N GLU A 304 -30.76 2.87 -15.31
CA GLU A 304 -31.50 2.94 -16.58
C GLU A 304 -31.07 4.12 -17.46
N HIS A 305 -30.87 5.29 -16.87
CA HIS A 305 -30.52 6.51 -17.60
C HIS A 305 -29.02 6.63 -17.95
N VAL A 306 -28.21 5.64 -17.59
CA VAL A 306 -26.76 5.66 -17.83
C VAL A 306 -26.46 5.13 -19.22
N ALA A 307 -26.15 6.02 -20.17
CA ALA A 307 -25.95 5.65 -21.57
C ALA A 307 -24.73 4.73 -21.80
N ASP A 308 -23.60 5.00 -21.14
CA ASP A 308 -22.37 4.21 -21.31
C ASP A 308 -22.50 2.84 -20.61
N ALA A 309 -22.53 1.76 -21.39
CA ALA A 309 -22.75 0.40 -20.90
C ALA A 309 -21.76 -0.03 -19.81
N ALA A 310 -20.47 0.26 -19.98
CA ALA A 310 -19.45 -0.08 -18.98
C ALA A 310 -19.62 0.70 -17.66
N THR A 311 -20.07 1.95 -17.74
CA THR A 311 -20.41 2.76 -16.56
C THR A 311 -21.66 2.23 -15.88
N ARG A 312 -22.67 1.84 -16.65
CA ARG A 312 -23.90 1.21 -16.16
C ARG A 312 -23.59 -0.08 -15.39
N GLU A 313 -22.78 -0.96 -15.99
CA GLU A 313 -22.33 -2.21 -15.37
C GLU A 313 -21.55 -1.94 -14.07
N ALA A 314 -20.66 -0.95 -14.05
CA ALA A 314 -19.93 -0.57 -12.84
C ALA A 314 -20.84 -0.02 -11.71
N ILE A 315 -21.98 0.62 -12.05
CA ILE A 315 -22.99 1.04 -11.08
C ILE A 315 -23.80 -0.16 -10.60
N ALA A 316 -24.17 -1.08 -11.49
CA ALA A 316 -24.85 -2.32 -11.12
C ALA A 316 -23.98 -3.17 -10.15
N GLU A 317 -22.68 -3.30 -10.42
CA GLU A 317 -21.72 -3.97 -9.54
C GLU A 317 -21.62 -3.25 -8.17
N HIS A 318 -21.68 -1.91 -8.16
CA HIS A 318 -21.74 -1.13 -6.93
C HIS A 318 -23.01 -1.43 -6.14
N ASN A 319 -24.18 -1.40 -6.79
CA ASN A 319 -25.47 -1.69 -6.17
C ASN A 319 -25.51 -3.09 -5.56
N PHE A 320 -25.04 -4.10 -6.30
CA PHE A 320 -24.91 -5.46 -5.79
C PHE A 320 -24.05 -5.52 -4.52
N LYS A 321 -22.93 -4.77 -4.47
CA LYS A 321 -22.11 -4.69 -3.25
C LYS A 321 -22.81 -4.00 -2.09
N VAL A 322 -23.68 -3.03 -2.35
CA VAL A 322 -24.51 -2.41 -1.32
C VAL A 322 -25.50 -3.44 -0.75
N GLU A 323 -26.17 -4.19 -1.62
CA GLU A 323 -27.10 -5.25 -1.25
C GLU A 323 -26.44 -6.36 -0.42
N VAL A 324 -25.27 -6.85 -0.86
CA VAL A 324 -24.50 -7.84 -0.11
C VAL A 324 -24.15 -7.31 1.29
N ARG A 325 -23.76 -6.04 1.42
CA ARG A 325 -23.49 -5.44 2.74
C ARG A 325 -24.75 -5.33 3.57
N TRP A 326 -25.87 -4.95 2.96
CA TRP A 326 -27.17 -4.83 3.63
C TRP A 326 -27.62 -6.16 4.23
N LEU A 327 -27.65 -7.21 3.43
CA LEU A 327 -27.99 -8.56 3.86
C LEU A 327 -27.02 -9.07 4.94
N SER A 328 -25.72 -8.85 4.76
CA SER A 328 -24.71 -9.21 5.77
C SER A 328 -24.86 -8.43 7.09
N GLY A 329 -25.47 -7.24 7.04
CA GLY A 329 -25.76 -6.40 8.19
C GLY A 329 -27.06 -6.76 8.93
N GLY A 330 -27.77 -7.82 8.53
CA GLY A 330 -29.07 -8.20 9.09
C GLY A 330 -30.26 -7.52 8.42
N GLY A 331 -30.06 -6.96 7.22
CA GLY A 331 -31.13 -6.44 6.37
C GLY A 331 -32.13 -7.51 5.95
N THR A 332 -33.38 -7.11 5.71
CA THR A 332 -34.45 -8.00 5.24
C THR A 332 -34.40 -8.13 3.72
N SER A 333 -34.84 -9.28 3.18
CA SER A 333 -34.89 -9.52 1.72
C SER A 333 -35.96 -8.70 0.97
N GLY A 334 -36.89 -8.06 1.69
CA GLY A 334 -37.90 -7.16 1.10
C GLY A 334 -37.35 -5.78 0.72
N CYS A 335 -36.10 -5.48 1.08
CA CYS A 335 -35.39 -4.27 0.68
C CYS A 335 -33.95 -4.66 0.29
N SER A 336 -33.40 -4.04 -0.76
CA SER A 336 -32.07 -4.38 -1.29
C SER A 336 -30.96 -3.45 -0.79
N CYS A 337 -31.27 -2.40 -0.03
CA CYS A 337 -30.29 -1.41 0.42
C CYS A 337 -30.76 -0.67 1.67
N TRP A 338 -29.90 0.20 2.24
CA TRP A 338 -30.35 1.11 3.30
C TRP A 338 -31.19 2.26 2.74
N TRP A 339 -30.79 2.79 1.58
CA TRP A 339 -31.43 3.94 0.96
C TRP A 339 -31.35 3.82 -0.56
N HIS A 340 -32.45 4.13 -1.22
CA HIS A 340 -32.43 4.46 -2.63
C HIS A 340 -31.92 5.90 -2.83
N VAL A 341 -31.29 6.21 -3.96
CA VAL A 341 -30.72 7.55 -4.21
C VAL A 341 -31.76 8.68 -4.09
N THR A 342 -33.03 8.40 -4.41
CA THR A 342 -34.14 9.36 -4.29
C THR A 342 -34.47 9.73 -2.85
N GLU A 343 -34.10 8.90 -1.88
CA GLU A 343 -34.34 9.13 -0.45
C GLU A 343 -33.27 10.04 0.18
N VAL A 344 -32.11 10.16 -0.47
CA VAL A 344 -30.97 10.95 0.04
C VAL A 344 -31.35 12.41 0.29
N THR A 345 -30.94 12.93 1.45
CA THR A 345 -31.11 14.32 1.88
C THR A 345 -29.77 14.91 2.33
N LEU A 346 -29.72 16.21 2.59
CA LEU A 346 -28.50 16.86 3.07
C LEU A 346 -28.06 16.33 4.45
N ASP A 347 -28.99 15.88 5.29
CA ASP A 347 -28.69 15.34 6.62
C ASP A 347 -27.82 14.08 6.58
N HIS A 348 -27.98 13.26 5.53
CA HIS A 348 -27.12 12.10 5.30
C HIS A 348 -25.64 12.48 5.09
N LEU A 349 -25.37 13.69 4.61
CA LEU A 349 -24.03 14.23 4.33
C LEU A 349 -23.54 15.18 5.42
N ARG A 350 -24.47 15.80 6.14
CA ARG A 350 -24.25 16.73 7.23
C ARG A 350 -25.32 16.48 8.30
N PRO A 351 -25.12 15.48 9.18
CA PRO A 351 -26.09 15.18 10.22
C PRO A 351 -26.36 16.42 11.06
N SER A 352 -27.62 16.83 11.11
CA SER A 352 -28.12 17.85 12.04
C SER A 352 -27.84 17.41 13.50
N PRO A 353 -27.84 18.33 14.47
CA PRO A 353 -27.73 17.98 15.89
C PRO A 353 -28.74 16.90 16.30
N GLU A 354 -29.96 16.96 15.75
CA GLU A 354 -31.04 16.00 15.98
C GLU A 354 -30.70 14.62 15.39
N CYS A 355 -30.23 14.59 14.14
CA CYS A 355 -29.83 13.34 13.46
C CYS A 355 -28.63 12.67 14.15
N LYS A 356 -27.71 13.45 14.73
CA LYS A 356 -26.62 12.89 15.56
C LYS A 356 -27.15 12.22 16.82
N LYS A 357 -28.09 12.87 17.51
CA LYS A 357 -28.71 12.34 18.73
C LYS A 357 -29.47 11.04 18.44
N GLU A 358 -30.21 10.99 17.34
CA GLU A 358 -30.89 9.77 16.88
C GLU A 358 -29.90 8.66 16.50
N GLY A 359 -28.79 9.01 15.85
CA GLY A 359 -27.72 8.06 15.52
C GLY A 359 -27.04 7.47 16.76
N GLU A 360 -26.80 8.28 17.79
CA GLU A 360 -26.28 7.83 19.09
C GLU A 360 -27.25 6.87 19.78
N VAL A 361 -28.55 7.19 19.77
CA VAL A 361 -29.61 6.32 20.29
C VAL A 361 -29.65 4.99 19.52
N LEU A 362 -29.60 5.03 18.18
CA LEU A 362 -29.60 3.83 17.34
C LEU A 362 -28.37 2.95 17.60
N GLN A 363 -27.20 3.56 17.81
CA GLN A 363 -25.97 2.84 18.13
C GLN A 363 -26.08 2.12 19.49
N LEU A 364 -26.62 2.80 20.50
CA LEU A 364 -26.95 2.22 21.81
C LEU A 364 -27.89 1.01 21.69
N VAL A 365 -28.94 1.13 20.88
CA VAL A 365 -29.88 0.03 20.62
C VAL A 365 -29.19 -1.15 19.95
N LYS A 366 -28.34 -0.91 18.94
CA LYS A 366 -27.55 -1.97 18.28
C LYS A 366 -26.59 -2.67 19.22
N GLU A 367 -25.93 -1.92 20.12
CA GLU A 367 -25.03 -2.48 21.13
C GLU A 367 -25.78 -3.34 22.15
N ALA A 368 -26.96 -2.90 22.58
CA ALA A 368 -27.86 -3.67 23.43
C ALA A 368 -28.35 -4.95 22.73
N GLU A 369 -28.78 -4.86 21.48
CA GLU A 369 -29.22 -6.03 20.71
C GLU A 369 -28.08 -7.04 20.51
N ALA A 370 -26.87 -6.55 20.19
CA ALA A 370 -25.69 -7.39 20.07
C ALA A 370 -25.33 -8.08 21.41
N ALA A 371 -25.52 -7.40 22.55
CA ALA A 371 -25.33 -7.97 23.87
C ALA A 371 -26.35 -9.07 24.17
N ILE A 372 -27.63 -8.85 23.83
CA ILE A 372 -28.69 -9.86 23.95
C ILE A 372 -28.36 -11.09 23.10
N ARG A 373 -27.98 -10.90 21.83
CA ARG A 373 -27.59 -12.01 20.94
C ARG A 373 -26.37 -12.79 21.48
N ARG A 374 -25.39 -12.11 22.09
CA ARG A 374 -24.26 -12.77 22.79
C ARG A 374 -24.77 -13.60 23.98
N GLY A 375 -25.65 -13.03 24.79
CA GLY A 375 -26.26 -13.73 25.93
C GLY A 375 -27.04 -14.98 25.52
N LEU A 376 -27.83 -14.89 24.45
CA LEU A 376 -28.57 -16.02 23.89
C LEU A 376 -27.64 -17.13 23.39
N ARG A 377 -26.54 -16.79 22.70
CA ARG A 377 -25.53 -17.77 22.29
C ARG A 377 -24.90 -18.47 23.51
N HIS A 378 -24.48 -17.72 24.53
CA HIS A 378 -23.94 -18.31 25.75
C HIS A 378 -24.96 -19.19 26.49
N LEU A 379 -26.25 -18.83 26.47
CA LEU A 379 -27.30 -19.65 27.06
C LEU A 379 -27.49 -20.96 26.28
N ALA A 380 -27.48 -20.90 24.94
CA ALA A 380 -27.55 -22.08 24.09
C ALA A 380 -26.34 -23.01 24.31
N GLU A 381 -25.13 -22.45 24.40
CA GLU A 381 -23.90 -23.19 24.70
C GLU A 381 -23.99 -23.92 26.04
N ARG A 382 -24.46 -23.23 27.10
CA ARG A 382 -24.64 -23.83 28.43
C ARG A 382 -25.69 -24.92 28.44
N ARG A 383 -26.81 -24.73 27.72
CA ARG A 383 -27.86 -25.76 27.59
C ARG A 383 -27.32 -27.00 26.88
N LYS A 384 -26.50 -26.81 25.85
CA LYS A 384 -25.82 -27.91 25.14
C LYS A 384 -24.86 -28.65 26.06
N GLN A 385 -23.97 -27.94 26.76
CA GLN A 385 -23.05 -28.55 27.74
C GLN A 385 -23.77 -29.32 28.85
N ALA A 386 -24.88 -28.79 29.36
CA ALA A 386 -25.69 -29.48 30.36
C ALA A 386 -26.36 -30.74 29.80
N ALA A 387 -26.84 -30.71 28.55
CA ALA A 387 -27.38 -31.88 27.88
C ALA A 387 -26.31 -32.95 27.64
N ASP A 388 -25.12 -32.54 27.18
CA ASP A 388 -23.98 -33.42 26.96
C ASP A 388 -23.51 -34.07 28.30
N GLN A 389 -23.47 -33.31 29.40
CA GLN A 389 -23.18 -33.84 30.74
C GLN A 389 -24.23 -34.84 31.21
N LEU A 390 -25.52 -34.56 30.98
CA LEU A 390 -26.61 -35.46 31.37
C LEU A 390 -26.56 -36.76 30.59
N GLN A 391 -26.19 -36.69 29.31
CA GLN A 391 -26.00 -37.86 28.46
C GLN A 391 -24.83 -38.72 28.94
N LEU A 392 -23.68 -38.11 29.24
CA LEU A 392 -22.52 -38.78 29.84
C LEU A 392 -22.88 -39.50 31.15
N LEU A 393 -23.67 -38.84 32.02
CA LEU A 393 -24.11 -39.46 33.28
C LEU A 393 -25.05 -40.65 33.07
N ARG A 394 -25.89 -40.63 32.02
CA ARG A 394 -26.73 -41.78 31.65
C ARG A 394 -25.88 -42.94 31.13
N GLU A 395 -24.95 -42.67 30.22
CA GLU A 395 -24.05 -43.70 29.69
C GLU A 395 -23.19 -44.36 30.79
N VAL A 396 -22.75 -43.58 31.79
CA VAL A 396 -22.05 -44.12 32.98
C VAL A 396 -22.99 -44.92 33.89
N GLY A 397 -24.25 -44.50 34.04
CA GLY A 397 -25.26 -45.24 34.79
C GLY A 397 -25.58 -46.60 34.15
N ASP A 398 -25.81 -46.60 32.83
CA ASP A 398 -26.13 -47.81 32.06
C ASP A 398 -24.96 -48.82 32.09
N THR A 399 -23.71 -48.34 32.00
CA THR A 399 -22.52 -49.20 32.12
C THR A 399 -22.29 -49.75 33.54
N LEU A 400 -22.72 -49.04 34.58
CA LEU A 400 -22.69 -49.54 35.96
C LEU A 400 -23.81 -50.57 36.23
N GLU A 401 -24.99 -50.41 35.61
CA GLU A 401 -26.05 -51.40 35.66
C GLU A 401 -25.69 -52.67 34.87
N GLU A 402 -25.03 -52.55 33.71
CA GLU A 402 -24.49 -53.68 32.94
C GLU A 402 -23.35 -54.42 33.68
N ALA A 403 -22.56 -53.72 34.49
CA ALA A 403 -21.50 -54.32 35.31
C ALA A 403 -22.01 -54.98 36.60
N ALA A 404 -23.29 -54.79 36.95
CA ALA A 404 -23.90 -55.26 38.18
C ALA A 404 -24.72 -56.56 38.00
N TRP A 405 -24.33 -57.52 37.15
CA TRP A 405 -24.74 -58.94 37.26
C TRP A 405 -23.77 -59.82 36.45
N PRO A 406 -23.07 -60.80 37.08
CA PRO A 406 -23.70 -62.10 37.32
C PRO A 406 -23.31 -62.75 38.65
N PHE A 407 -24.31 -63.01 39.50
CA PHE A 407 -24.33 -64.13 40.44
C PHE A 407 -25.73 -64.72 40.52
#